data_AF-A0A2P8CEG6-F1
#
_entry.id   AF-A0A2P8CEG6-F1
#
_cell.length_a   1.000
_cell.length_b   1.000
_cell.length_c   1.000
_cell.angle_alpha   90.00
_cell.angle_beta   90.00
_cell.angle_gamma   90.00
#
_symmetry.space_group_name_H-M   'P 1'
#
loop_
_entity.id
_entity.type
_entity.pdbx_description
1 polymer ?
#
loop_
_entity_poly.entity_id
_entity_poly.type
_entity_poly.pdbx_seq_one_letter_code
_entity_poly.pdbx_strand_id
1 'polypeptide(L)'
;MRTRIFFFLLFCLVITSAFAGNGQWQNLFNGNNLSGWKQINGTAPFEIADGEIIGTTITGSPNSFLATQKDYGDFILEYEMKMDEGLNSGVQIRSLSTPDYQNDRVHGYQVECDDSERAWSAGIYDEARRGWLYPMEYNPKGKTAFKKGGWNHYRVEAIGNTIRTWLNGVPCANLVDDMTPEGFIALQVHSIGDDKTHAGKQIRWRNIRIMTDNLEAERKPMPDVQQVSYLNNQLTEWEKEHGWQLLWDGKSTDGWRSARGRDFPDKGWTIADGVLTVKASEGKESANGGDIITSQRYRNFVLEVDFKLTEGANSGIKYFVQTGLNKGPGSSIGCEYQLLDDQRHPDAKLGVDGNRTLASLYDLIPANAQCFDPAQMVKRFNGIGSWNRARIEVRGDTVIHFLNGVKEVEYVRNNQMWNALVAYSKYKKYKNFGNFTDGHILLQDHGNEVHFRNIKIKPL
;
A
#
# COMPACT_ATOMS: atom_id res chain seq x y z
N MET A 1 -89.64 7.83 11.95
CA MET A 1 -88.60 8.44 11.09
C MET A 1 -87.31 8.58 11.87
N ARG A 2 -86.30 7.75 11.59
CA ARG A 2 -84.86 7.96 11.84
C ARG A 2 -84.11 6.70 11.42
N THR A 3 -83.80 6.63 10.14
CA THR A 3 -83.00 5.57 9.51
C THR A 3 -81.54 5.80 9.89
N ARG A 4 -80.92 4.86 10.61
CA ARG A 4 -79.47 4.88 10.87
C ARG A 4 -78.77 4.09 9.77
N ILE A 5 -78.02 4.80 8.93
CA ILE A 5 -77.16 4.22 7.89
C ILE A 5 -75.86 3.81 8.55
N PHE A 6 -75.55 2.51 8.55
CA PHE A 6 -74.25 1.97 8.94
C PHE A 6 -73.29 2.09 7.73
N PHE A 7 -72.25 2.91 7.86
CA PHE A 7 -71.13 2.92 6.93
C PHE A 7 -70.19 1.75 7.27
N PHE A 8 -70.09 0.77 6.36
CA PHE A 8 -69.09 -0.28 6.41
C PHE A 8 -67.82 0.28 5.73
N LEU A 9 -66.79 0.62 6.52
CA LEU A 9 -65.46 0.95 5.99
C LEU A 9 -64.75 -0.36 5.64
N LEU A 10 -64.58 -0.61 4.34
CA LEU A 10 -63.78 -1.71 3.81
C LEU A 10 -62.30 -1.33 3.94
N PHE A 11 -61.60 -1.90 4.92
CA PHE A 11 -60.16 -1.72 5.10
C PHE A 11 -59.42 -2.65 4.11
N CYS A 12 -59.08 -2.13 2.92
CA CYS A 12 -58.18 -2.81 1.99
C CYS A 12 -56.77 -2.80 2.59
N LEU A 13 -56.37 -3.92 3.18
CA LEU A 13 -55.00 -4.18 3.58
C LEU A 13 -54.15 -4.37 2.32
N VAL A 14 -53.49 -3.31 1.85
CA VAL A 14 -52.47 -3.40 0.80
C VAL A 14 -51.24 -4.04 1.42
N ILE A 15 -51.09 -5.36 1.24
CA ILE A 15 -49.84 -6.06 1.52
C ILE A 15 -48.85 -5.61 0.44
N THR A 16 -48.06 -4.58 0.74
CA THR A 16 -46.85 -4.28 -0.03
C THR A 16 -45.84 -5.38 0.26
N SER A 17 -45.78 -6.39 -0.60
CA SER A 17 -44.63 -7.29 -0.69
C SER A 17 -43.42 -6.45 -1.08
N ALA A 18 -42.61 -6.09 -0.09
CA ALA A 18 -41.25 -5.64 -0.33
C ALA A 18 -40.51 -6.81 -0.98
N PHE A 19 -40.39 -6.78 -2.30
CA PHE A 19 -39.39 -7.58 -2.99
C PHE A 19 -38.03 -7.07 -2.51
N ALA A 20 -37.44 -7.75 -1.53
CA ALA A 20 -36.01 -7.76 -1.36
C ALA A 20 -35.45 -8.37 -2.66
N GLY A 21 -34.95 -7.53 -3.56
CA GLY A 21 -34.28 -8.00 -4.76
C GLY A 21 -33.02 -8.73 -4.32
N ASN A 22 -33.03 -10.06 -4.39
CA ASN A 22 -31.79 -10.85 -4.36
C ASN A 22 -30.84 -10.23 -5.40
N GLY A 23 -29.64 -9.84 -5.00
CA GLY A 23 -28.70 -9.14 -5.88
C GLY A 23 -28.52 -9.93 -7.17
N GLN A 24 -28.85 -9.32 -8.32
CA GLN A 24 -28.81 -10.04 -9.58
C GLN A 24 -27.39 -10.02 -10.16
N TRP A 25 -26.79 -11.21 -10.25
CA TRP A 25 -25.52 -11.40 -10.94
C TRP A 25 -25.68 -11.17 -12.45
N GLN A 26 -24.78 -10.37 -13.00
CA GLN A 26 -24.65 -10.12 -14.44
C GLN A 26 -23.36 -10.77 -14.94
N ASN A 27 -23.44 -11.58 -16.00
CA ASN A 27 -22.25 -12.15 -16.61
C ASN A 27 -21.54 -11.09 -17.46
N LEU A 28 -20.27 -10.82 -17.15
CA LEU A 28 -19.42 -9.94 -17.97
C LEU A 28 -18.94 -10.65 -19.23
N PHE A 29 -18.81 -11.97 -19.19
CA PHE A 29 -18.51 -12.81 -20.35
C PHE A 29 -19.67 -13.75 -20.64
N ASN A 30 -20.14 -13.74 -21.90
CA ASN A 30 -21.31 -14.51 -22.33
C ASN A 30 -20.99 -15.97 -22.75
N GLY A 31 -19.73 -16.38 -22.70
CA GLY A 31 -19.28 -17.73 -23.05
C GLY A 31 -19.02 -17.98 -24.54
N ASN A 32 -19.44 -17.07 -25.43
CA ASN A 32 -19.46 -17.33 -26.88
C ASN A 32 -18.67 -16.29 -27.71
N ASN A 33 -18.63 -15.02 -27.28
CA ASN A 33 -17.91 -13.96 -27.99
C ASN A 33 -17.43 -12.87 -27.02
N LEU A 34 -16.59 -11.96 -27.52
CA LEU A 34 -16.03 -10.84 -26.76
C LEU A 34 -16.91 -9.57 -26.81
N SER A 35 -18.21 -9.69 -27.08
CA SER A 35 -19.12 -8.54 -26.98
C SER A 35 -19.09 -7.94 -25.57
N GLY A 36 -18.95 -6.61 -25.48
CA GLY A 36 -18.76 -5.90 -24.22
C GLY A 36 -17.29 -5.75 -23.80
N TRP A 37 -16.34 -6.27 -24.57
CA TRP A 37 -14.90 -6.17 -24.31
C TRP A 37 -14.16 -5.44 -25.43
N LYS A 38 -13.02 -4.82 -25.10
CA LYS A 38 -12.11 -4.16 -26.03
C LYS A 38 -10.67 -4.40 -25.59
N GLN A 39 -9.82 -4.83 -26.51
CA GLN A 39 -8.38 -4.92 -26.26
C GLN A 39 -7.73 -3.53 -26.29
N ILE A 40 -6.85 -3.26 -25.33
CA ILE A 40 -6.11 -2.01 -25.18
C ILE A 40 -4.63 -2.26 -24.83
N ASN A 41 -3.78 -1.32 -25.25
CA ASN A 41 -2.31 -1.32 -25.20
C ASN A 41 -1.61 -2.42 -26.01
N GLY A 42 -1.42 -3.62 -25.46
CA GLY A 42 -0.65 -4.69 -26.09
C GLY A 42 -1.40 -5.47 -27.17
N THR A 43 -0.67 -6.34 -27.85
CA THR A 43 -1.12 -7.13 -29.02
C THR A 43 -1.24 -8.63 -28.76
N ALA A 44 -0.99 -9.07 -27.52
CA ALA A 44 -1.21 -10.46 -27.12
C ALA A 44 -2.66 -10.90 -27.45
N PRO A 45 -2.86 -12.07 -28.10
CA PRO A 45 -4.18 -12.48 -28.56
C PRO A 45 -5.08 -12.92 -27.40
N PHE A 46 -6.36 -12.61 -27.54
CA PHE A 46 -7.45 -13.12 -26.70
C PHE A 46 -8.40 -13.95 -27.56
N GLU A 47 -8.55 -15.22 -27.21
CA GLU A 47 -9.37 -16.19 -27.91
C GLU A 47 -10.45 -16.76 -26.98
N ILE A 48 -11.45 -17.40 -27.57
CA ILE A 48 -12.49 -18.11 -26.81
C ILE A 48 -12.45 -19.58 -27.18
N ALA A 49 -12.36 -20.43 -26.16
CA ALA A 49 -12.54 -21.86 -26.30
C ALA A 49 -13.20 -22.41 -25.03
N ASP A 50 -14.10 -23.38 -25.18
CA ASP A 50 -14.75 -24.09 -24.08
C ASP A 50 -15.43 -23.20 -23.01
N GLY A 51 -15.97 -22.04 -23.43
CA GLY A 51 -16.58 -21.08 -22.51
C GLY A 51 -15.57 -20.33 -21.63
N GLU A 52 -14.31 -20.24 -22.07
CA GLU A 52 -13.20 -19.56 -21.41
C GLU A 52 -12.67 -18.45 -22.32
N ILE A 53 -12.25 -17.33 -21.73
CA ILE A 53 -11.37 -16.36 -22.41
C ILE A 53 -9.93 -16.84 -22.19
N ILE A 54 -9.16 -16.96 -23.26
CA ILE A 54 -7.77 -17.41 -23.25
C ILE A 54 -6.88 -16.28 -23.75
N GLY A 55 -6.02 -15.75 -22.89
CA GLY A 55 -4.96 -14.83 -23.25
C GLY A 55 -3.65 -15.61 -23.45
N THR A 56 -2.97 -15.41 -24.57
CA THR A 56 -1.71 -16.10 -24.87
C THR A 56 -0.55 -15.11 -24.91
N THR A 57 0.51 -15.39 -24.15
CA THR A 57 1.71 -14.56 -24.13
C THR A 57 2.45 -14.62 -25.47
N ILE A 58 2.93 -13.46 -25.94
CA ILE A 58 3.75 -13.34 -27.15
C ILE A 58 4.94 -12.43 -26.87
N THR A 59 6.05 -12.66 -27.55
CA THR A 59 7.23 -11.79 -27.47
C THR A 59 6.96 -10.44 -28.13
N GLY A 60 7.58 -9.37 -27.62
CA GLY A 60 7.53 -8.03 -28.20
C GLY A 60 6.22 -7.25 -27.99
N SER A 61 5.19 -7.86 -27.39
CA SER A 61 3.99 -7.13 -26.94
C SER A 61 4.24 -6.48 -25.57
N PRO A 62 3.82 -5.22 -25.34
CA PRO A 62 3.69 -4.69 -23.99
C PRO A 62 2.52 -5.41 -23.27
N ASN A 63 2.24 -5.02 -22.02
CA ASN A 63 1.07 -5.54 -21.29
C ASN A 63 -0.20 -5.33 -22.13
N SER A 64 -0.93 -6.41 -22.37
CA SER A 64 -2.21 -6.40 -23.10
C SER A 64 -3.35 -6.53 -22.13
N PHE A 65 -4.39 -5.74 -22.33
CA PHE A 65 -5.57 -5.78 -21.48
C PHE A 65 -6.82 -5.98 -22.33
N LEU A 66 -7.65 -6.95 -21.97
CA LEU A 66 -8.99 -7.08 -22.49
C LEU A 66 -9.95 -6.43 -21.50
N ALA A 67 -10.36 -5.19 -21.77
CA ALA A 67 -11.13 -4.35 -20.87
C ALA A 67 -12.63 -4.37 -21.17
N THR A 68 -13.48 -4.27 -20.15
CA THR A 68 -14.90 -4.02 -20.31
C THR A 68 -15.13 -2.67 -20.98
N GLN A 69 -16.11 -2.58 -21.87
CA GLN A 69 -16.51 -1.32 -22.48
C GLN A 69 -17.29 -0.41 -21.52
N LYS A 70 -17.81 -0.98 -20.44
CA LYS A 70 -18.52 -0.28 -19.37
C LYS A 70 -17.60 -0.11 -18.16
N ASP A 71 -17.74 1.03 -17.50
CA ASP A 71 -17.10 1.33 -16.22
C ASP A 71 -17.98 0.89 -15.04
N TYR A 72 -17.34 0.57 -13.91
CA TYR A 72 -17.98 0.11 -12.70
C TYR A 72 -17.43 0.84 -11.48
N GLY A 73 -18.31 1.45 -10.70
CA GLY A 73 -18.01 2.05 -9.40
C GLY A 73 -18.05 1.01 -8.29
N ASP A 74 -19.18 0.94 -7.59
CA ASP A 74 -19.40 -0.04 -6.53
C ASP A 74 -19.89 -1.39 -7.09
N PHE A 75 -19.23 -2.47 -6.69
CA PHE A 75 -19.56 -3.81 -7.15
C PHE A 75 -19.01 -4.94 -6.26
N ILE A 76 -19.59 -6.13 -6.45
CA ILE A 76 -19.00 -7.41 -6.10
C ILE A 76 -18.70 -8.14 -7.41
N LEU A 77 -17.42 -8.46 -7.66
CA LEU A 77 -16.93 -9.17 -8.84
C LEU A 77 -16.48 -10.57 -8.43
N GLU A 78 -16.89 -11.58 -9.18
CA GLU A 78 -16.37 -12.93 -9.06
C GLU A 78 -15.90 -13.45 -10.43
N TYR A 79 -14.80 -14.18 -10.43
CA TYR A 79 -14.26 -14.83 -11.61
C TYR A 79 -13.41 -16.03 -11.21
N GLU A 80 -13.22 -16.95 -12.14
CA GLU A 80 -12.24 -18.00 -12.02
C GLU A 80 -11.08 -17.74 -12.97
N MET A 81 -9.86 -17.99 -12.51
CA MET A 81 -8.65 -17.78 -13.27
C MET A 81 -7.70 -18.97 -13.12
N LYS A 82 -7.03 -19.33 -14.20
CA LYS A 82 -5.96 -20.32 -14.26
C LYS A 82 -4.85 -19.78 -15.16
N MET A 83 -3.60 -20.07 -14.84
CA MET A 83 -2.46 -19.74 -15.72
C MET A 83 -1.43 -20.84 -15.72
N ASP A 84 -0.66 -20.90 -16.81
CA ASP A 84 0.52 -21.76 -16.92
C ASP A 84 1.64 -21.29 -15.98
N GLU A 85 2.53 -22.23 -15.64
CA GLU A 85 3.57 -21.99 -14.66
C GLU A 85 4.56 -20.89 -15.05
N GLY A 86 4.97 -20.11 -14.05
CA GLY A 86 5.93 -19.02 -14.16
C GLY A 86 5.39 -17.77 -14.84
N LEU A 87 4.07 -17.64 -15.00
CA LEU A 87 3.45 -16.42 -15.48
C LEU A 87 3.08 -15.46 -14.34
N ASN A 88 2.92 -14.19 -14.71
CA ASN A 88 2.23 -13.17 -13.93
C ASN A 88 1.07 -12.62 -14.76
N SER A 89 -0.02 -12.28 -14.08
CA SER A 89 -1.21 -11.69 -14.67
C SER A 89 -2.00 -10.98 -13.55
N GLY A 90 -3.18 -10.49 -13.87
CA GLY A 90 -4.08 -9.88 -12.91
C GLY A 90 -5.39 -9.46 -13.56
N VAL A 91 -6.31 -9.02 -12.72
CA VAL A 91 -7.56 -8.41 -13.15
C VAL A 91 -7.60 -6.98 -12.66
N GLN A 92 -7.62 -6.05 -13.60
CA GLN A 92 -7.81 -4.63 -13.37
C GLN A 92 -9.21 -4.37 -12.84
N ILE A 93 -9.33 -3.45 -11.89
CA ILE A 93 -10.58 -3.00 -11.29
C ILE A 93 -10.55 -1.48 -11.14
N ARG A 94 -11.64 -0.80 -11.50
CA ARG A 94 -11.72 0.68 -11.49
C ARG A 94 -10.52 1.32 -12.19
N SER A 95 -10.02 0.69 -13.26
CA SER A 95 -8.86 1.17 -13.99
C SER A 95 -9.28 2.14 -15.09
N LEU A 96 -8.33 2.96 -15.51
CA LEU A 96 -8.50 3.99 -16.52
C LEU A 96 -7.48 3.80 -17.63
N SER A 97 -7.76 4.42 -18.77
CA SER A 97 -6.86 4.52 -19.93
C SER A 97 -7.21 5.81 -20.63
N THR A 98 -6.49 6.88 -20.32
CA THR A 98 -6.80 8.23 -20.80
C THR A 98 -5.62 8.81 -21.59
N PRO A 99 -5.87 9.64 -22.63
CA PRO A 99 -4.80 10.15 -23.50
C PRO A 99 -3.74 10.97 -22.76
N ASP A 100 -4.13 11.64 -21.68
CA ASP A 100 -3.28 12.47 -20.85
C ASP A 100 -2.40 11.69 -19.86
N TYR A 101 -2.63 10.38 -19.70
CA TYR A 101 -1.85 9.55 -18.79
C TYR A 101 -0.95 8.57 -19.56
N GLN A 102 0.34 8.93 -19.67
CA GLN A 102 1.38 8.09 -20.28
C GLN A 102 1.00 7.51 -21.66
N ASN A 103 0.38 8.32 -22.53
CA ASN A 103 -0.10 7.93 -23.86
C ASN A 103 -1.10 6.75 -23.81
N ASP A 104 -2.24 6.96 -23.15
CA ASP A 104 -3.31 5.95 -23.03
C ASP A 104 -2.87 4.66 -22.33
N ARG A 105 -1.88 4.72 -21.43
CA ARG A 105 -1.47 3.55 -20.67
C ARG A 105 -2.57 3.18 -19.69
N VAL A 106 -3.02 1.91 -19.72
CA VAL A 106 -3.89 1.36 -18.67
C VAL A 106 -3.23 1.54 -17.31
N HIS A 107 -3.95 2.12 -16.36
CA HIS A 107 -3.47 2.36 -15.01
C HIS A 107 -4.60 2.25 -14.00
N GLY A 108 -4.27 1.87 -12.76
CA GLY A 108 -5.25 1.71 -11.68
C GLY A 108 -5.07 0.41 -10.92
N TYR A 109 -6.05 0.06 -10.08
CA TYR A 109 -5.92 -1.10 -9.22
C TYR A 109 -5.99 -2.41 -9.99
N GLN A 110 -5.10 -3.33 -9.65
CA GLN A 110 -5.00 -4.68 -10.18
C GLN A 110 -5.08 -5.67 -9.02
N VAL A 111 -5.97 -6.65 -9.14
CA VAL A 111 -5.94 -7.85 -8.30
C VAL A 111 -4.95 -8.82 -8.92
N GLU A 112 -3.82 -9.03 -8.23
CA GLU A 112 -2.68 -9.79 -8.75
C GLU A 112 -3.00 -11.29 -8.90
N CYS A 113 -2.42 -11.92 -9.91
CA CYS A 113 -2.25 -13.37 -10.00
C CYS A 113 -0.76 -13.69 -10.24
N ASP A 114 -0.17 -14.38 -9.27
CA ASP A 114 1.27 -14.61 -9.15
C ASP A 114 1.57 -16.09 -8.83
N ASP A 115 2.24 -16.77 -9.76
CA ASP A 115 2.67 -18.18 -9.62
C ASP A 115 4.06 -18.32 -9.00
N SER A 116 4.77 -17.21 -8.77
CA SER A 116 6.11 -17.25 -8.17
C SER A 116 6.06 -17.58 -6.68
N GLU A 117 7.22 -17.92 -6.11
CA GLU A 117 7.38 -18.19 -4.67
C GLU A 117 7.05 -16.97 -3.78
N ARG A 118 7.00 -15.77 -4.36
CA ARG A 118 6.53 -14.55 -3.67
C ARG A 118 5.09 -14.71 -3.16
N ALA A 119 4.26 -15.42 -3.94
CA ALA A 119 2.89 -15.79 -3.62
C ALA A 119 1.97 -14.60 -3.23
N TRP A 120 1.98 -13.53 -4.03
CA TRP A 120 1.16 -12.33 -3.78
C TRP A 120 -0.19 -12.31 -4.52
N SER A 121 -0.66 -13.46 -5.01
CA SER A 121 -1.98 -13.61 -5.62
C SER A 121 -3.10 -13.05 -4.72
N ALA A 122 -4.06 -12.35 -5.33
CA ALA A 122 -5.12 -11.56 -4.71
C ALA A 122 -4.66 -10.36 -3.85
N GLY A 123 -3.37 -10.02 -3.85
CA GLY A 123 -2.90 -8.69 -3.45
C GLY A 123 -3.34 -7.60 -4.43
N ILE A 124 -3.13 -6.34 -4.04
CA ILE A 124 -3.53 -5.18 -4.84
C ILE A 124 -2.29 -4.39 -5.27
N TYR A 125 -2.08 -4.33 -6.59
CA TYR A 125 -1.04 -3.54 -7.25
C TYR A 125 -1.69 -2.40 -8.04
N ASP A 126 -1.13 -1.21 -8.00
CA ASP A 126 -1.64 -0.03 -8.70
C ASP A 126 -0.86 0.17 -10.00
N GLU A 127 -1.29 -0.55 -11.03
CA GLU A 127 -0.65 -0.70 -12.33
C GLU A 127 -0.31 0.65 -12.96
N ALA A 128 0.93 0.75 -13.44
CA ALA A 128 1.51 1.95 -14.07
C ALA A 128 1.36 3.26 -13.25
N ARG A 129 1.11 3.17 -11.94
CA ARG A 129 0.80 4.32 -11.07
C ARG A 129 1.57 4.29 -9.74
N ARG A 130 1.00 3.75 -8.64
CA ARG A 130 1.66 3.75 -7.31
C ARG A 130 2.42 2.46 -6.97
N GLY A 131 2.33 1.44 -7.81
CA GLY A 131 2.94 0.14 -7.54
C GLY A 131 2.20 -0.63 -6.44
N TRP A 132 2.91 -1.36 -5.59
CA TRP A 132 2.28 -2.22 -4.56
C TRP A 132 1.54 -1.42 -3.49
N LEU A 133 0.22 -1.61 -3.40
CA LEU A 133 -0.61 -1.04 -2.33
C LEU A 133 -0.86 -2.06 -1.21
N TYR A 134 -1.12 -3.32 -1.59
CA TYR A 134 -1.37 -4.41 -0.65
C TYR A 134 -0.64 -5.69 -1.10
N PRO A 135 0.69 -5.79 -0.89
CA PRO A 135 1.39 -7.08 -0.98
C PRO A 135 0.89 -8.03 0.11
N MET A 136 1.02 -9.34 -0.10
CA MET A 136 0.59 -10.32 0.91
C MET A 136 1.49 -10.36 2.16
N GLU A 137 2.50 -9.48 2.27
CA GLU A 137 3.22 -9.26 3.53
C GLU A 137 2.33 -8.68 4.63
N TYR A 138 1.28 -7.93 4.28
CA TYR A 138 0.27 -7.46 5.25
C TYR A 138 -0.64 -8.59 5.74
N ASN A 139 -0.74 -9.68 4.99
CA ASN A 139 -1.54 -10.85 5.34
C ASN A 139 -0.88 -12.16 4.85
N PRO A 140 0.16 -12.66 5.54
CA PRO A 140 0.90 -13.84 5.11
C PRO A 140 0.05 -15.12 4.97
N LYS A 141 -1.11 -15.19 5.65
CA LYS A 141 -2.05 -16.32 5.49
C LYS A 141 -2.64 -16.38 4.08
N GLY A 142 -2.73 -15.25 3.38
CA GLY A 142 -3.19 -15.18 1.99
C GLY A 142 -2.23 -15.87 1.01
N LYS A 143 -0.93 -15.98 1.34
CA LYS A 143 0.08 -16.58 0.46
C LYS A 143 -0.20 -18.05 0.12
N THR A 144 -0.94 -18.78 0.96
CA THR A 144 -1.26 -20.19 0.75
C THR A 144 -2.54 -20.42 -0.05
N ALA A 145 -3.22 -19.35 -0.48
CA ALA A 145 -4.55 -19.45 -1.08
C ALA A 145 -4.49 -19.88 -2.56
N PHE A 146 -3.43 -19.52 -3.29
CA PHE A 146 -3.30 -19.81 -4.71
C PHE A 146 -2.98 -21.27 -4.99
N LYS A 147 -3.68 -21.87 -5.96
CA LYS A 147 -3.47 -23.24 -6.44
C LYS A 147 -2.75 -23.19 -7.78
N LYS A 148 -1.44 -23.45 -7.78
CA LYS A 148 -0.61 -23.50 -8.98
C LYS A 148 -1.17 -24.53 -9.98
N GLY A 149 -1.21 -24.17 -11.27
CA GLY A 149 -1.74 -25.02 -12.36
C GLY A 149 -3.25 -25.33 -12.29
N GLY A 150 -3.97 -24.83 -11.27
CA GLY A 150 -5.38 -25.07 -11.03
C GLY A 150 -6.27 -23.87 -11.33
N TRP A 151 -7.58 -24.10 -11.33
CA TRP A 151 -8.57 -23.03 -11.30
C TRP A 151 -8.65 -22.41 -9.91
N ASN A 152 -8.63 -21.09 -9.88
CA ASN A 152 -8.68 -20.29 -8.66
C ASN A 152 -9.89 -19.36 -8.72
N HIS A 153 -10.75 -19.42 -7.70
CA HIS A 153 -11.89 -18.51 -7.57
C HIS A 153 -11.46 -17.23 -6.88
N TYR A 154 -11.69 -16.10 -7.52
CA TYR A 154 -11.47 -14.78 -6.96
C TYR A 154 -12.80 -14.12 -6.66
N ARG A 155 -12.86 -13.42 -5.54
CA ARG A 155 -13.93 -12.49 -5.21
C ARG A 155 -13.34 -11.13 -4.85
N VAL A 156 -13.88 -10.08 -5.43
CA VAL A 156 -13.48 -8.70 -5.21
C VAL A 156 -14.71 -7.91 -4.79
N GLU A 157 -14.63 -7.21 -3.66
CA GLU A 157 -15.67 -6.31 -3.18
C GLU A 157 -15.10 -4.91 -3.16
N ALA A 158 -15.46 -4.10 -4.17
CA ALA A 158 -15.08 -2.70 -4.28
C ALA A 158 -16.32 -1.86 -3.99
N ILE A 159 -16.44 -1.32 -2.77
CA ILE A 159 -17.65 -0.61 -2.31
C ILE A 159 -17.21 0.64 -1.53
N GLY A 160 -17.64 1.81 -1.99
CA GLY A 160 -17.05 3.09 -1.60
C GLY A 160 -15.54 3.09 -1.84
N ASN A 161 -14.77 3.57 -0.87
CA ASN A 161 -13.29 3.56 -0.94
C ASN A 161 -12.67 2.21 -0.55
N THR A 162 -13.47 1.22 -0.14
CA THR A 162 -12.96 -0.07 0.36
C THR A 162 -12.87 -1.08 -0.78
N ILE A 163 -11.68 -1.67 -0.96
CA ILE A 163 -11.41 -2.74 -1.91
C ILE A 163 -10.92 -3.96 -1.13
N ARG A 164 -11.69 -5.05 -1.19
CA ARG A 164 -11.40 -6.29 -0.47
C ARG A 164 -11.35 -7.47 -1.41
N THR A 165 -10.44 -8.40 -1.17
CA THR A 165 -10.24 -9.57 -2.03
C THR A 165 -10.25 -10.88 -1.26
N TRP A 166 -10.73 -11.93 -1.91
CA TRP A 166 -10.63 -13.31 -1.46
C TRP A 166 -10.13 -14.18 -2.61
N LEU A 167 -9.33 -15.19 -2.26
CA LEU A 167 -8.83 -16.20 -3.17
C LEU A 167 -9.18 -17.58 -2.63
N ASN A 168 -9.96 -18.36 -3.40
CA ASN A 168 -10.47 -19.67 -3.00
C ASN A 168 -11.16 -19.65 -1.62
N GLY A 169 -11.86 -18.55 -1.32
CA GLY A 169 -12.52 -18.32 -0.03
C GLY A 169 -11.62 -17.80 1.09
N VAL A 170 -10.30 -17.78 0.91
CA VAL A 170 -9.34 -17.20 1.86
C VAL A 170 -9.33 -15.67 1.71
N PRO A 171 -9.57 -14.89 2.79
CA PRO A 171 -9.43 -13.43 2.75
C PRO A 171 -7.98 -13.01 2.49
N CYS A 172 -7.77 -12.07 1.56
CA CYS A 172 -6.46 -11.65 1.09
C CYS A 172 -6.19 -10.17 1.41
N ALA A 173 -6.68 -9.22 0.61
CA ALA A 173 -6.45 -7.79 0.79
C ALA A 173 -7.65 -7.06 1.43
N ASN A 174 -7.35 -6.03 2.21
CA ASN A 174 -8.31 -5.10 2.82
C ASN A 174 -7.77 -3.66 2.67
N LEU A 175 -8.01 -3.06 1.51
CA LEU A 175 -7.48 -1.76 1.13
C LEU A 175 -8.56 -0.68 1.26
N VAL A 176 -8.17 0.52 1.70
CA VAL A 176 -8.99 1.73 1.59
C VAL A 176 -8.24 2.78 0.79
N ASP A 177 -8.80 3.21 -0.33
CA ASP A 177 -8.21 4.21 -1.22
C ASP A 177 -9.30 4.95 -2.01
N ASP A 178 -9.10 6.25 -2.24
CA ASP A 178 -10.07 7.14 -2.88
C ASP A 178 -9.61 7.66 -4.24
N MET A 179 -8.51 7.15 -4.78
CA MET A 179 -7.88 7.72 -5.97
C MET A 179 -8.71 7.55 -7.25
N THR A 180 -9.46 6.45 -7.37
CA THR A 180 -10.30 6.17 -8.54
C THR A 180 -11.56 5.41 -8.11
N PRO A 181 -12.72 6.10 -8.03
CA PRO A 181 -13.95 5.49 -7.54
C PRO A 181 -14.62 4.57 -8.57
N GLU A 182 -14.35 4.78 -9.86
CA GLU A 182 -15.00 4.09 -10.98
C GLU A 182 -14.04 3.97 -12.17
N GLY A 183 -14.17 2.87 -12.91
CA GLY A 183 -13.42 2.60 -14.14
C GLY A 183 -13.71 1.18 -14.64
N PHE A 184 -13.05 0.77 -15.73
CA PHE A 184 -13.28 -0.54 -16.33
C PHE A 184 -12.65 -1.67 -15.51
N ILE A 185 -13.09 -2.90 -15.82
CA ILE A 185 -12.45 -4.15 -15.40
C ILE A 185 -11.66 -4.70 -16.59
N ALA A 186 -10.46 -5.22 -16.41
CA ALA A 186 -9.69 -5.77 -17.53
C ALA A 186 -8.85 -7.01 -17.19
N LEU A 187 -8.76 -7.93 -18.12
CA LEU A 187 -7.97 -9.15 -18.00
C LEU A 187 -6.57 -8.91 -18.57
N GLN A 188 -5.52 -9.17 -17.79
CA GLN A 188 -4.14 -8.87 -18.20
C GLN A 188 -3.44 -10.09 -18.82
N VAL A 189 -2.79 -9.88 -19.96
CA VAL A 189 -1.66 -10.71 -20.39
C VAL A 189 -0.39 -9.87 -20.19
N HIS A 190 0.43 -10.25 -19.22
CA HIS A 190 1.65 -9.51 -18.89
C HIS A 190 2.69 -9.67 -20.00
N SER A 191 3.44 -8.59 -20.28
CA SER A 191 4.55 -8.63 -21.23
C SER A 191 5.62 -9.60 -20.76
N ILE A 192 6.09 -10.45 -21.68
CA ILE A 192 7.24 -11.33 -21.45
C ILE A 192 8.52 -10.74 -22.05
N GLY A 193 8.49 -9.50 -22.55
CA GLY A 193 9.58 -8.91 -23.32
C GLY A 193 9.98 -9.80 -24.51
N ASP A 194 11.27 -10.09 -24.63
CA ASP A 194 11.83 -10.99 -25.64
C ASP A 194 12.07 -12.42 -25.11
N ASP A 195 11.60 -12.73 -23.89
CA ASP A 195 11.78 -14.05 -23.29
C ASP A 195 10.91 -15.11 -23.98
N LYS A 196 11.56 -15.93 -24.81
CA LYS A 196 10.89 -17.00 -25.56
C LYS A 196 10.47 -18.17 -24.68
N THR A 197 10.96 -18.30 -23.45
CA THR A 197 10.62 -19.43 -22.56
C THR A 197 9.17 -19.37 -22.07
N HIS A 198 8.59 -18.16 -22.07
CA HIS A 198 7.20 -17.93 -21.71
C HIS A 198 6.29 -17.70 -22.92
N ALA A 199 6.80 -17.72 -24.15
CA ALA A 199 5.98 -17.50 -25.35
C ALA A 199 4.98 -18.66 -25.57
N GLY A 200 3.74 -18.33 -25.90
CA GLY A 200 2.68 -19.32 -26.13
C GLY A 200 2.04 -19.88 -24.86
N LYS A 201 2.50 -19.46 -23.67
CA LYS A 201 1.85 -19.82 -22.40
C LYS A 201 0.53 -19.07 -22.24
N GLN A 202 -0.40 -19.68 -21.53
CA GLN A 202 -1.78 -19.22 -21.47
C GLN A 202 -2.18 -18.77 -20.07
N ILE A 203 -3.03 -17.75 -20.06
CA ILE A 203 -3.87 -17.36 -18.94
C ILE A 203 -5.32 -17.54 -19.37
N ARG A 204 -6.15 -18.08 -18.50
CA ARG A 204 -7.53 -18.44 -18.79
C ARG A 204 -8.46 -17.88 -17.73
N TRP A 205 -9.58 -17.32 -18.17
CA TRP A 205 -10.63 -16.77 -17.31
C TRP A 205 -11.99 -17.31 -17.69
N ARG A 206 -12.83 -17.58 -16.70
CA ARG A 206 -14.22 -18.00 -16.90
C ARG A 206 -15.09 -17.60 -15.72
N ASN A 207 -16.40 -17.81 -15.86
CA ASN A 207 -17.37 -17.50 -14.81
C ASN A 207 -17.26 -16.05 -14.29
N ILE A 208 -16.95 -15.11 -15.19
CA ILE A 208 -16.76 -13.70 -14.86
C ILE A 208 -18.12 -13.04 -14.72
N ARG A 209 -18.49 -12.70 -13.49
CA ARG A 209 -19.79 -12.13 -13.15
C ARG A 209 -19.66 -11.00 -12.14
N ILE A 210 -20.57 -10.04 -12.23
CA ILE A 210 -20.58 -8.86 -11.39
C ILE A 210 -21.97 -8.64 -10.79
N MET A 211 -22.00 -8.05 -9.62
CA MET A 211 -23.20 -7.55 -8.98
C MET A 211 -22.98 -6.07 -8.66
N THR A 212 -23.96 -5.23 -8.98
CA THR A 212 -23.93 -3.76 -8.74
C THR A 212 -25.05 -3.27 -7.83
N ASP A 213 -25.97 -4.16 -7.44
CA ASP A 213 -27.14 -3.85 -6.63
C ASP A 213 -27.15 -4.71 -5.36
N ASN A 214 -27.79 -4.22 -4.29
CA ASN A 214 -27.90 -4.91 -3.00
C ASN A 214 -26.54 -5.33 -2.38
N LEU A 215 -25.48 -4.54 -2.64
CA LEU A 215 -24.10 -4.88 -2.29
C LEU A 215 -23.87 -5.05 -0.79
N GLU A 216 -24.48 -4.21 0.04
CA GLU A 216 -24.32 -4.30 1.49
C GLU A 216 -24.88 -5.59 2.08
N ALA A 217 -25.98 -6.12 1.53
CA ALA A 217 -26.56 -7.37 1.98
C ALA A 217 -25.72 -8.60 1.54
N GLU A 218 -25.02 -8.47 0.41
CA GLU A 218 -24.21 -9.53 -0.20
C GLU A 218 -22.73 -9.45 0.20
N ARG A 219 -22.36 -8.41 0.94
CA ARG A 219 -21.01 -8.13 1.42
C ARG A 219 -20.53 -9.26 2.34
N LYS A 220 -19.35 -9.83 2.09
CA LYS A 220 -18.79 -10.83 3.00
C LYS A 220 -18.25 -10.18 4.28
N PRO A 221 -18.46 -10.82 5.44
CA PRO A 221 -17.71 -10.48 6.65
C PRO A 221 -16.21 -10.58 6.36
N MET A 222 -15.47 -9.53 6.69
CA MET A 222 -14.01 -9.56 6.65
C MET A 222 -13.53 -9.91 8.06
N PRO A 223 -12.83 -11.05 8.28
CA PRO A 223 -12.21 -11.32 9.56
C PRO A 223 -11.09 -10.30 9.84
N ASP A 224 -10.41 -10.40 10.99
CA ASP A 224 -9.33 -9.49 11.37
C ASP A 224 -8.10 -9.61 10.44
N VAL A 225 -8.23 -9.05 9.24
CA VAL A 225 -7.21 -8.83 8.23
C VAL A 225 -6.89 -7.35 8.26
N GLN A 226 -5.61 -7.04 8.44
CA GLN A 226 -5.13 -5.66 8.56
C GLN A 226 -5.69 -4.79 7.42
N GLN A 227 -6.41 -3.73 7.78
CA GLN A 227 -6.80 -2.73 6.80
C GLN A 227 -5.61 -1.80 6.51
N VAL A 228 -5.32 -1.57 5.24
CA VAL A 228 -4.31 -0.61 4.79
C VAL A 228 -5.04 0.57 4.15
N SER A 229 -4.95 1.74 4.78
CA SER A 229 -5.57 2.98 4.29
C SER A 229 -4.55 3.88 3.60
N TYR A 230 -4.95 4.47 2.48
CA TYR A 230 -4.23 5.50 1.74
C TYR A 230 -4.98 6.84 1.71
N LEU A 231 -6.07 6.97 2.49
CA LEU A 231 -6.75 8.25 2.67
C LEU A 231 -5.80 9.28 3.31
N ASN A 232 -5.84 10.51 2.79
CA ASN A 232 -4.91 11.55 3.22
C ASN A 232 -5.26 12.09 4.62
N ASN A 233 -4.37 11.88 5.59
CA ASN A 233 -4.36 12.39 6.96
C ASN A 233 -5.67 12.11 7.71
N GLN A 234 -6.24 10.92 7.49
CA GLN A 234 -7.48 10.48 8.12
C GLN A 234 -7.34 9.04 8.58
N LEU A 235 -8.02 8.71 9.68
CA LEU A 235 -8.17 7.34 10.14
C LEU A 235 -9.52 6.79 9.68
N THR A 236 -9.51 5.57 9.16
CA THR A 236 -10.74 4.80 8.96
C THR A 236 -11.35 4.40 10.30
N GLU A 237 -12.62 3.98 10.30
CA GLU A 237 -13.24 3.43 11.52
C GLU A 237 -12.50 2.19 12.02
N TRP A 238 -12.06 1.31 11.12
CA TRP A 238 -11.23 0.17 11.48
C TRP A 238 -9.93 0.62 12.15
N GLU A 239 -9.24 1.62 11.61
CA GLU A 239 -8.00 2.12 12.21
C GLU A 239 -8.25 2.67 13.64
N LYS A 240 -9.33 3.43 13.85
CA LYS A 240 -9.71 3.93 15.17
C LYS A 240 -10.01 2.79 16.15
N GLU A 241 -10.80 1.81 15.74
CA GLU A 241 -11.14 0.62 16.55
C GLU A 241 -9.89 -0.20 16.91
N HIS A 242 -8.87 -0.20 16.05
CA HIS A 242 -7.61 -0.91 16.25
C HIS A 242 -6.53 -0.06 16.94
N GLY A 243 -6.91 1.11 17.49
CA GLY A 243 -6.05 1.94 18.34
C GLY A 243 -5.06 2.83 17.60
N TRP A 244 -5.23 3.03 16.28
CA TRP A 244 -4.44 4.00 15.54
C TRP A 244 -4.81 5.44 15.91
N GLN A 245 -3.82 6.30 15.83
CA GLN A 245 -3.89 7.73 16.12
C GLN A 245 -3.13 8.49 15.03
N LEU A 246 -3.61 9.66 14.64
CA LEU A 246 -2.81 10.57 13.81
C LEU A 246 -1.76 11.23 14.69
N LEU A 247 -0.49 11.12 14.28
CA LEU A 247 0.57 11.97 14.82
C LEU A 247 0.54 13.36 14.18
N TRP A 248 -0.01 13.48 12.98
CA TRP A 248 -0.17 14.75 12.28
C TRP A 248 -1.53 14.83 11.59
N ASP A 249 -2.21 15.96 11.72
CA ASP A 249 -3.60 16.17 11.32
C ASP A 249 -3.77 16.62 9.86
N GLY A 250 -2.68 16.82 9.13
CA GLY A 250 -2.70 17.31 7.75
C GLY A 250 -2.68 18.82 7.59
N LYS A 251 -2.79 19.62 8.65
CA LYS A 251 -3.06 21.07 8.54
C LYS A 251 -2.37 21.96 9.57
N SER A 252 -2.05 21.46 10.75
CA SER A 252 -1.48 22.24 11.85
C SER A 252 -0.12 21.71 12.28
N THR A 253 0.52 22.39 13.22
CA THR A 253 1.76 21.94 13.86
C THR A 253 1.49 21.18 15.16
N ASP A 254 0.22 20.92 15.48
CA ASP A 254 -0.19 20.30 16.73
C ASP A 254 0.47 18.92 16.90
N GLY A 255 0.96 18.67 18.11
CA GLY A 255 1.69 17.45 18.42
C GLY A 255 3.16 17.45 18.00
N TRP A 256 3.66 18.51 17.34
CA TRP A 256 5.06 18.64 16.90
C TRP A 256 5.71 19.92 17.43
N ARG A 257 7.02 19.85 17.70
CA ARG A 257 7.85 20.99 18.05
C ARG A 257 9.27 20.84 17.54
N SER A 258 10.06 21.91 17.56
CA SER A 258 11.49 21.85 17.30
C SER A 258 12.18 20.90 18.28
N ALA A 259 13.12 20.08 17.80
CA ALA A 259 13.94 19.23 18.66
C ALA A 259 14.77 20.03 19.67
N ARG A 260 15.07 21.31 19.36
CA ARG A 260 15.84 22.23 20.20
C ARG A 260 15.00 23.28 20.92
N GLY A 261 13.68 23.28 20.71
CA GLY A 261 12.79 24.33 21.19
C GLY A 261 11.50 23.77 21.79
N ARG A 262 10.71 24.68 22.36
CA ARG A 262 9.36 24.36 22.86
C ARG A 262 8.32 24.39 21.77
N ASP A 263 8.50 25.28 20.80
CA ASP A 263 7.56 25.57 19.73
C ASP A 263 8.01 24.93 18.40
N PHE A 264 7.09 24.86 17.44
CA PHE A 264 7.39 24.44 16.08
C PHE A 264 8.32 25.47 15.40
N PRO A 265 9.25 25.06 14.51
CA PRO A 265 10.15 26.02 13.85
C PRO A 265 9.41 27.08 13.01
N ASP A 266 9.79 28.34 13.15
CA ASP A 266 9.22 29.46 12.36
C ASP A 266 9.62 29.41 10.86
N LYS A 267 10.59 28.57 10.50
CA LYS A 267 11.12 28.42 9.14
C LYS A 267 11.55 26.98 8.86
N GLY A 268 11.83 26.68 7.59
CA GLY A 268 12.35 25.39 7.14
C GLY A 268 11.30 24.30 6.95
N TRP A 269 10.09 24.49 7.45
CA TRP A 269 8.94 23.59 7.27
C TRP A 269 7.75 24.34 6.70
N THR A 270 6.95 23.68 5.86
CA THR A 270 5.68 24.19 5.34
C THR A 270 4.59 23.15 5.36
N ILE A 271 3.35 23.61 5.54
CA ILE A 271 2.14 22.80 5.43
C ILE A 271 1.29 23.38 4.31
N ALA A 272 1.00 22.57 3.29
CA ALA A 272 0.12 22.94 2.20
C ALA A 272 -0.56 21.66 1.65
N ASP A 273 -1.84 21.75 1.32
CA ASP A 273 -2.59 20.67 0.64
C ASP A 273 -2.50 19.29 1.31
N GLY A 274 -2.50 19.25 2.65
CA GLY A 274 -2.37 17.99 3.39
C GLY A 274 -0.97 17.40 3.38
N VAL A 275 0.06 18.18 3.04
CA VAL A 275 1.46 17.76 2.96
C VAL A 275 2.36 18.60 3.87
N LEU A 276 3.11 17.93 4.73
CA LEU A 276 4.16 18.52 5.55
C LEU A 276 5.49 18.42 4.80
N THR A 277 6.12 19.54 4.50
CA THR A 277 7.34 19.59 3.68
C THR A 277 8.48 20.22 4.46
N VAL A 278 9.63 19.55 4.51
CA VAL A 278 10.90 20.20 4.85
C VAL A 278 11.45 20.88 3.60
N LYS A 279 11.89 22.13 3.73
CA LYS A 279 12.38 22.95 2.61
C LYS A 279 13.84 22.66 2.31
N ALA A 280 14.18 22.63 1.02
CA ALA A 280 15.56 22.66 0.59
C ALA A 280 16.32 23.89 1.13
N SER A 281 17.59 23.68 1.45
CA SER A 281 18.55 24.71 1.85
C SER A 281 19.96 24.29 1.40
N GLU A 282 21.02 24.73 2.07
CA GLU A 282 22.42 24.38 1.73
C GLU A 282 22.79 22.90 1.97
N GLY A 283 21.82 21.99 2.10
CA GLY A 283 22.06 20.54 2.31
C GLY A 283 22.77 20.18 3.62
N LYS A 284 22.81 21.11 4.59
CA LYS A 284 23.46 20.91 5.89
C LYS A 284 22.51 20.29 6.91
N GLU A 285 23.00 19.29 7.65
CA GLU A 285 22.26 18.57 8.68
C GLU A 285 21.69 19.52 9.77
N SER A 286 20.36 19.53 9.88
CA SER A 286 19.56 20.27 10.86
C SER A 286 19.89 21.77 10.95
N ALA A 287 20.32 22.38 9.84
CA ALA A 287 20.84 23.74 9.82
C ALA A 287 19.84 24.81 9.33
N ASN A 288 18.68 24.42 8.80
CA ASN A 288 17.67 25.36 8.32
C ASN A 288 16.59 25.62 9.38
N GLY A 289 15.51 24.84 9.37
CA GLY A 289 14.48 24.84 10.42
C GLY A 289 14.87 23.96 11.61
N GLY A 290 15.74 22.98 11.35
CA GLY A 290 16.10 21.93 12.29
C GLY A 290 15.04 20.83 12.35
N ASP A 291 15.39 19.76 13.02
CA ASP A 291 14.51 18.60 13.19
C ASP A 291 13.26 18.96 13.99
N ILE A 292 12.14 18.31 13.64
CA ILE A 292 10.91 18.35 14.44
C ILE A 292 10.70 17.00 15.13
N ILE A 293 10.16 17.06 16.34
CA ILE A 293 9.84 15.88 17.13
C ILE A 293 8.40 15.90 17.62
N THR A 294 7.86 14.73 17.88
CA THR A 294 6.59 14.59 18.58
C THR A 294 6.70 15.21 19.98
N SER A 295 5.67 15.92 20.42
CA SER A 295 5.58 16.43 21.78
C SER A 295 5.53 15.30 22.81
N GLN A 296 4.90 14.18 22.45
CA GLN A 296 4.83 12.97 23.25
C GLN A 296 6.03 12.04 22.99
N ARG A 297 6.27 11.13 23.94
CA ARG A 297 7.26 10.06 23.86
C ARG A 297 6.56 8.71 23.75
N TYR A 298 7.14 7.78 23.02
CA TYR A 298 6.57 6.47 22.73
C TYR A 298 7.53 5.35 23.12
N ARG A 299 6.97 4.22 23.60
CA ARG A 299 7.70 3.01 23.98
C ARG A 299 7.56 1.91 22.93
N ASN A 300 6.41 1.22 22.92
CA ASN A 300 6.06 0.22 21.91
C ASN A 300 5.03 0.82 20.97
N PHE A 301 5.19 0.61 19.67
CA PHE A 301 4.29 1.18 18.68
C PHE A 301 4.43 0.51 17.32
N VAL A 302 3.42 0.71 16.47
CA VAL A 302 3.55 0.66 15.01
C VAL A 302 3.41 2.08 14.49
N LEU A 303 4.40 2.57 13.76
CA LEU A 303 4.42 3.90 13.13
C LEU A 303 4.33 3.71 11.61
N GLU A 304 3.44 4.43 10.95
CA GLU A 304 3.39 4.56 9.49
C GLU A 304 3.58 6.02 9.08
N VAL A 305 4.41 6.24 8.08
CA VAL A 305 4.71 7.57 7.51
C VAL A 305 4.79 7.44 5.99
N ASP A 306 3.94 8.18 5.28
CA ASP A 306 4.12 8.32 3.83
C ASP A 306 5.10 9.45 3.56
N PHE A 307 6.12 9.18 2.74
CA PHE A 307 7.16 10.13 2.37
C PHE A 307 7.36 10.19 0.84
N LYS A 308 7.80 11.34 0.35
CA LYS A 308 8.18 11.56 -1.06
C LYS A 308 9.49 12.33 -1.11
N LEU A 309 10.46 11.77 -1.83
CA LEU A 309 11.80 12.34 -1.98
C LEU A 309 11.92 13.16 -3.27
N THR A 310 12.73 14.21 -3.21
CA THR A 310 13.28 14.90 -4.40
C THR A 310 14.64 14.28 -4.79
N GLU A 311 15.13 14.60 -5.98
CA GLU A 311 16.40 14.06 -6.49
C GLU A 311 17.57 14.44 -5.55
N GLY A 312 18.37 13.44 -5.16
CA GLY A 312 19.48 13.63 -4.23
C GLY A 312 19.07 13.95 -2.80
N ALA A 313 17.80 13.81 -2.42
CA ALA A 313 17.34 14.18 -1.09
C ALA A 313 17.85 13.24 0.02
N ASN A 314 18.07 13.83 1.20
CA ASN A 314 18.35 13.15 2.46
C ASN A 314 17.38 13.65 3.54
N SER A 315 16.89 12.74 4.36
CA SER A 315 16.12 12.97 5.58
C SER A 315 16.10 11.66 6.38
N GLY A 316 15.27 11.57 7.42
CA GLY A 316 15.17 10.40 8.25
C GLY A 316 13.97 10.45 9.17
N ILE A 317 13.46 9.27 9.52
CA ILE A 317 12.47 9.09 10.58
C ILE A 317 13.22 8.49 11.77
N LYS A 318 13.36 9.24 12.86
CA LYS A 318 14.05 8.74 14.06
C LYS A 318 13.09 8.36 15.16
N TYR A 319 13.50 7.39 15.97
CA TYR A 319 12.79 6.90 17.13
C TYR A 319 13.76 6.59 18.27
N PHE A 320 13.24 6.39 19.48
CA PHE A 320 14.03 6.43 20.73
C PHE A 320 14.80 7.73 20.93
N VAL A 321 14.32 8.84 20.35
CA VAL A 321 15.06 10.11 20.33
C VAL A 321 15.14 10.72 21.73
N GLN A 322 16.37 11.05 22.11
CA GLN A 322 16.70 11.76 23.35
C GLN A 322 17.35 13.11 23.01
N THR A 323 16.58 14.19 23.10
CA THR A 323 17.04 15.55 22.77
C THR A 323 18.16 16.07 23.69
N GLY A 324 18.33 15.47 24.88
CA GLY A 324 19.39 15.83 25.82
C GLY A 324 20.79 15.32 25.47
N LEU A 325 20.93 14.38 24.52
CA LEU A 325 22.21 13.72 24.21
C LEU A 325 23.13 14.56 23.31
N ASN A 326 22.59 15.21 22.28
CA ASN A 326 23.35 16.13 21.44
C ASN A 326 22.91 17.57 21.72
N LYS A 327 23.79 18.32 22.39
CA LYS A 327 23.62 19.76 22.64
C LYS A 327 24.39 20.65 21.65
N GLY A 328 25.24 20.05 20.81
CA GLY A 328 26.02 20.73 19.77
C GLY A 328 25.22 20.89 18.47
N PRO A 329 25.85 21.24 17.34
CA PRO A 329 25.19 21.26 16.02
C PRO A 329 24.74 19.85 15.55
N GLY A 330 23.90 19.80 14.51
CA GLY A 330 23.41 18.56 13.89
C GLY A 330 22.12 17.99 14.49
N SER A 331 21.76 16.77 14.09
CA SER A 331 20.49 16.14 14.45
C SER A 331 20.42 15.67 15.90
N SER A 332 19.20 15.53 16.43
CA SER A 332 18.97 14.86 17.72
C SER A 332 19.25 13.36 17.63
N ILE A 333 19.62 12.75 18.76
CA ILE A 333 20.14 11.38 18.80
C ILE A 333 19.00 10.39 19.05
N GLY A 334 18.85 9.44 18.13
CA GLY A 334 17.96 8.28 18.19
C GLY A 334 18.34 7.27 17.10
N CYS A 335 17.67 6.13 17.08
CA CYS A 335 17.72 5.19 15.96
C CYS A 335 17.02 5.81 14.75
N GLU A 336 17.49 5.54 13.54
CA GLU A 336 17.07 6.25 12.33
C GLU A 336 16.72 5.28 11.21
N TYR A 337 15.47 5.34 10.75
CA TYR A 337 15.07 4.83 9.45
C TYR A 337 15.50 5.86 8.41
N GLN A 338 16.46 5.47 7.59
CA GLN A 338 17.06 6.38 6.62
C GLN A 338 16.09 6.69 5.46
N LEU A 339 15.99 7.96 5.08
CA LEU A 339 15.29 8.40 3.86
C LEU A 339 16.32 9.03 2.90
N LEU A 340 16.62 8.35 1.81
CA LEU A 340 17.71 8.76 0.92
C LEU A 340 17.40 8.45 -0.55
N ASP A 341 17.80 9.35 -1.45
CA ASP A 341 18.03 8.99 -2.85
C ASP A 341 19.36 8.23 -2.96
N ASP A 342 19.27 6.90 -2.87
CA ASP A 342 20.42 5.99 -2.94
C ASP A 342 21.26 6.16 -4.22
N GLN A 343 20.64 6.61 -5.32
CA GLN A 343 21.32 6.72 -6.61
C GLN A 343 22.18 7.98 -6.71
N ARG A 344 21.76 9.07 -6.06
CA ARG A 344 22.37 10.40 -6.23
C ARG A 344 23.08 10.92 -4.99
N HIS A 345 22.60 10.61 -3.79
CA HIS A 345 23.17 11.18 -2.57
C HIS A 345 24.50 10.48 -2.20
N PRO A 346 25.60 11.22 -1.94
CA PRO A 346 26.91 10.63 -1.71
C PRO A 346 26.99 9.73 -0.47
N ASP A 347 26.18 9.99 0.56
CA ASP A 347 26.18 9.21 1.80
C ASP A 347 25.76 7.75 1.61
N ALA A 348 25.06 7.43 0.51
CA ALA A 348 24.74 6.06 0.13
C ALA A 348 25.99 5.17 -0.05
N LYS A 349 27.16 5.80 -0.33
CA LYS A 349 28.44 5.12 -0.57
C LYS A 349 29.40 5.18 0.64
N LEU A 350 29.03 5.87 1.72
CA LEU A 350 29.92 6.11 2.87
C LEU A 350 29.73 5.11 4.02
N GLY A 351 28.70 4.28 3.96
CA GLY A 351 28.41 3.24 4.95
C GLY A 351 29.25 1.97 4.77
N VAL A 352 28.96 0.96 5.60
CA VAL A 352 29.43 -0.42 5.44
C VAL A 352 28.29 -1.23 4.84
N ASP A 353 28.54 -1.93 3.74
CA ASP A 353 27.55 -2.77 3.04
C ASP A 353 26.20 -2.07 2.79
N GLY A 354 26.25 -0.78 2.47
CA GLY A 354 25.04 0.01 2.17
C GLY A 354 24.19 0.37 3.39
N ASN A 355 24.72 0.28 4.63
CA ASN A 355 23.97 0.60 5.86
C ASN A 355 23.56 2.07 6.06
N ARG A 356 23.81 2.93 5.06
CA ARG A 356 23.34 4.33 4.99
C ARG A 356 22.36 4.58 3.85
N THR A 357 21.87 3.52 3.22
CA THR A 357 20.87 3.61 2.14
C THR A 357 19.44 3.64 2.69
N LEU A 358 18.47 4.04 1.86
CA LEU A 358 17.04 4.09 2.16
C LEU A 358 16.56 2.85 2.94
N ALA A 359 15.73 3.08 3.96
CA ALA A 359 15.14 2.09 4.87
C ALA A 359 16.10 1.38 5.83
N SER A 360 17.42 1.58 5.69
CA SER A 360 18.41 1.03 6.62
C SER A 360 18.19 1.57 8.03
N LEU A 361 18.66 0.83 9.02
CA LEU A 361 18.98 1.41 10.32
C LEU A 361 20.31 2.14 10.18
N TYR A 362 20.27 3.47 10.04
CA TYR A 362 21.38 4.29 9.59
C TYR A 362 22.70 3.98 10.33
N ASP A 363 23.75 3.66 9.59
CA ASP A 363 25.12 3.34 10.05
C ASP A 363 25.23 2.07 10.92
N LEU A 364 24.17 1.26 10.97
CA LEU A 364 24.11 0.03 11.79
C LEU A 364 23.73 -1.19 10.94
N ILE A 365 22.53 -1.24 10.35
CA ILE A 365 22.03 -2.43 9.65
C ILE A 365 21.48 -2.02 8.27
N PRO A 366 22.00 -2.57 7.16
CA PRO A 366 21.50 -2.27 5.82
C PRO A 366 20.09 -2.83 5.59
N ALA A 367 19.27 -2.07 4.87
CA ALA A 367 18.00 -2.56 4.33
C ALA A 367 18.25 -3.66 3.31
N ASN A 368 17.76 -4.86 3.60
CA ASN A 368 17.89 -6.01 2.73
C ASN A 368 16.72 -7.00 2.90
N ALA A 369 15.68 -6.82 2.10
CA ALA A 369 14.54 -7.74 2.06
C ALA A 369 14.91 -9.21 1.81
N GLN A 370 16.02 -9.51 1.12
CA GLN A 370 16.46 -10.88 0.83
C GLN A 370 16.81 -11.69 2.09
N CYS A 371 17.14 -11.01 3.19
CA CYS A 371 17.37 -11.66 4.49
C CYS A 371 16.08 -12.27 5.08
N PHE A 372 14.91 -11.85 4.61
CA PHE A 372 13.61 -12.26 5.14
C PHE A 372 12.75 -13.00 4.12
N ASP A 373 12.88 -12.64 2.84
CA ASP A 373 12.20 -13.30 1.73
C ASP A 373 13.16 -13.37 0.53
N PRO A 374 13.73 -14.56 0.23
CA PRO A 374 14.62 -14.77 -0.91
C PRO A 374 13.98 -14.48 -2.28
N ALA A 375 12.66 -14.27 -2.37
CA ALA A 375 12.01 -13.83 -3.60
C ALA A 375 12.09 -12.29 -3.81
N GLN A 376 12.46 -11.52 -2.78
CA GLN A 376 12.54 -10.05 -2.84
C GLN A 376 13.92 -9.57 -3.32
N MET A 377 14.15 -9.65 -4.62
CA MET A 377 15.44 -9.28 -5.21
C MET A 377 15.73 -7.78 -5.23
N VAL A 378 14.71 -6.92 -5.12
CA VAL A 378 14.83 -5.48 -5.31
C VAL A 378 14.16 -4.74 -4.15
N LYS A 379 14.86 -3.74 -3.61
CA LYS A 379 14.31 -2.78 -2.64
C LYS A 379 13.10 -2.08 -3.28
N ARG A 380 11.92 -2.22 -2.68
CA ARG A 380 10.65 -1.75 -3.25
C ARG A 380 10.47 -0.24 -3.07
N PHE A 381 11.32 0.56 -3.70
CA PHE A 381 11.18 2.02 -3.75
C PHE A 381 10.37 2.44 -5.00
N ASN A 382 9.33 3.24 -4.82
CA ASN A 382 8.46 3.72 -5.91
C ASN A 382 9.11 4.81 -6.77
N GLY A 383 10.34 5.23 -6.44
CA GLY A 383 11.10 6.23 -7.17
C GLY A 383 11.00 7.63 -6.59
N ILE A 384 11.89 8.50 -7.08
CA ILE A 384 11.91 9.93 -6.77
C ILE A 384 10.65 10.58 -7.34
N GLY A 385 10.05 11.51 -6.58
CA GLY A 385 8.79 12.14 -6.94
C GLY A 385 7.54 11.28 -6.69
N SER A 386 7.70 10.03 -6.24
CA SER A 386 6.60 9.13 -5.88
C SER A 386 6.45 9.01 -4.36
N TRP A 387 5.21 8.82 -3.90
CA TRP A 387 4.93 8.50 -2.50
C TRP A 387 5.37 7.06 -2.17
N ASN A 388 5.96 6.90 -0.99
CA ASN A 388 6.40 5.65 -0.41
C ASN A 388 5.91 5.59 1.04
N ARG A 389 5.70 4.41 1.59
CA ARG A 389 5.31 4.19 2.99
C ARG A 389 6.46 3.56 3.76
N ALA A 390 6.93 4.26 4.78
CA ALA A 390 7.77 3.68 5.83
C ALA A 390 6.88 3.14 6.95
N ARG A 391 7.13 1.92 7.41
CA ARG A 391 6.52 1.38 8.63
C ARG A 391 7.60 0.92 9.60
N ILE A 392 7.51 1.38 10.84
CA ILE A 392 8.45 1.03 11.92
C ILE A 392 7.66 0.38 13.04
N GLU A 393 7.98 -0.86 13.38
CA GLU A 393 7.38 -1.57 14.50
C GLU A 393 8.37 -1.70 15.63
N VAL A 394 7.97 -1.29 16.83
CA VAL A 394 8.73 -1.46 18.08
C VAL A 394 7.89 -2.28 19.04
N ARG A 395 8.36 -3.50 19.34
CA ARG A 395 7.69 -4.48 20.23
C ARG A 395 8.69 -4.92 21.31
N GLY A 396 8.70 -4.18 22.42
CA GLY A 396 9.73 -4.34 23.44
C GLY A 396 11.10 -4.01 22.87
N ASP A 397 11.97 -5.01 22.81
CA ASP A 397 13.32 -4.86 22.26
C ASP A 397 13.43 -5.17 20.77
N THR A 398 12.40 -5.79 20.19
CA THR A 398 12.37 -6.10 18.76
C THR A 398 11.92 -4.89 17.96
N VAL A 399 12.65 -4.56 16.90
CA VAL A 399 12.35 -3.47 16.00
C VAL A 399 12.41 -3.94 14.55
N ILE A 400 11.43 -3.54 13.75
CA ILE A 400 11.31 -3.93 12.35
C ILE A 400 11.07 -2.69 11.48
N HIS A 401 11.79 -2.58 10.37
CA HIS A 401 11.53 -1.60 9.31
C HIS A 401 10.87 -2.27 8.11
N PHE A 402 9.85 -1.63 7.55
CA PHE A 402 9.26 -1.99 6.27
C PHE A 402 9.26 -0.79 5.33
N LEU A 403 9.51 -1.05 4.05
CA LEU A 403 9.34 -0.12 2.95
C LEU A 403 8.26 -0.66 2.01
N ASN A 404 7.19 0.12 1.80
CA ASN A 404 6.08 -0.25 0.91
C ASN A 404 5.53 -1.68 1.18
N GLY A 405 5.39 -2.01 2.46
CA GLY A 405 4.88 -3.31 2.93
C GLY A 405 5.92 -4.43 3.00
N VAL A 406 7.11 -4.28 2.42
CA VAL A 406 8.17 -5.29 2.45
C VAL A 406 9.10 -5.06 3.63
N LYS A 407 9.42 -6.13 4.38
CA LYS A 407 10.35 -6.07 5.52
C LYS A 407 11.77 -5.86 5.00
N GLU A 408 12.47 -4.87 5.55
CA GLU A 408 13.83 -4.49 5.13
C GLU A 408 14.89 -4.68 6.23
N VAL A 409 14.52 -4.49 7.49
CA VAL A 409 15.41 -4.63 8.65
C VAL A 409 14.63 -5.24 9.81
N GLU A 410 15.25 -6.14 10.57
CA GLU A 410 14.75 -6.64 11.85
C GLU A 410 15.92 -6.81 12.81
N TYR A 411 15.77 -6.31 14.04
CA TYR A 411 16.82 -6.42 15.06
C TYR A 411 16.24 -6.44 16.47
N VAL A 412 17.02 -6.96 17.41
CA VAL A 412 16.70 -6.96 18.84
C VAL A 412 17.73 -6.10 19.56
N ARG A 413 17.25 -5.12 20.34
CA ARG A 413 18.08 -4.24 21.17
C ARG A 413 18.40 -4.88 22.51
N ASN A 414 19.08 -4.17 23.41
CA ASN A 414 19.33 -4.59 24.79
C ASN A 414 20.05 -5.96 24.94
N ASN A 415 20.89 -6.33 23.97
CA ASN A 415 21.68 -7.55 24.01
C ASN A 415 23.15 -7.30 23.59
N GLN A 416 23.99 -8.33 23.72
CA GLN A 416 25.41 -8.23 23.41
C GLN A 416 25.69 -7.90 21.94
N MET A 417 24.93 -8.47 20.99
CA MET A 417 25.09 -8.21 19.56
C MET A 417 24.78 -6.75 19.22
N TRP A 418 23.68 -6.21 19.76
CA TRP A 418 23.32 -4.81 19.62
C TRP A 418 24.41 -3.88 20.15
N ASN A 419 24.87 -4.12 21.38
CA ASN A 419 25.89 -3.28 22.01
C ASN A 419 27.23 -3.33 21.25
N ALA A 420 27.60 -4.49 20.72
CA ALA A 420 28.79 -4.65 19.89
C ALA A 420 28.65 -3.88 18.56
N LEU A 421 27.50 -4.00 17.88
CA LEU A 421 27.23 -3.27 16.64
C LEU A 421 27.30 -1.75 16.84
N VAL A 422 26.66 -1.24 17.90
CA VAL A 422 26.70 0.18 18.27
C VAL A 422 28.14 0.66 18.52
N ALA A 423 28.98 -0.16 19.16
CA ALA A 423 30.37 0.21 19.47
C ALA A 423 31.24 0.42 18.22
N TYR A 424 30.88 -0.17 17.07
CA TYR A 424 31.54 0.05 15.78
C TYR A 424 30.97 1.23 14.98
N SER A 425 29.76 1.68 15.30
CA SER A 425 29.06 2.74 14.57
C SER A 425 29.48 4.17 14.96
N LYS A 426 28.95 5.18 14.24
CA LYS A 426 29.01 6.61 14.61
C LYS A 426 28.46 6.90 16.01
N TYR A 427 27.63 6.01 16.55
CA TYR A 427 26.95 6.19 17.83
C TYR A 427 27.75 5.69 19.03
N LYS A 428 28.94 5.11 18.84
CA LYS A 428 29.78 4.53 19.91
C LYS A 428 30.04 5.43 21.13
N LYS A 429 29.96 6.76 20.95
CA LYS A 429 30.15 7.75 22.03
C LYS A 429 28.91 7.97 22.90
N TYR A 430 27.73 7.54 22.46
CA TYR A 430 26.48 7.72 23.18
C TYR A 430 26.20 6.51 24.06
N LYS A 431 26.42 6.68 25.37
CA LYS A 431 26.09 5.65 26.37
C LYS A 431 24.61 5.26 26.25
N ASN A 432 24.35 3.95 26.24
CA ASN A 432 22.99 3.39 26.15
C ASN A 432 22.24 3.74 24.85
N PHE A 433 22.95 4.05 23.76
CA PHE A 433 22.31 4.34 22.47
C PHE A 433 21.32 3.25 22.05
N GLY A 434 20.13 3.71 21.64
CA GLY A 434 19.01 2.87 21.23
C GLY A 434 18.39 2.01 22.33
N ASN A 435 18.98 1.87 23.51
CA ASN A 435 18.49 1.01 24.60
C ASN A 435 17.50 1.71 25.56
N PHE A 436 17.09 2.94 25.26
CA PHE A 436 16.07 3.64 26.05
C PHE A 436 14.72 2.94 25.94
N THR A 437 13.93 2.97 27.02
CA THR A 437 12.59 2.36 27.05
C THR A 437 11.58 3.14 26.22
N ASP A 438 11.80 4.44 26.05
CA ASP A 438 10.93 5.33 25.29
C ASP A 438 11.76 6.43 24.62
N GLY A 439 11.13 7.18 23.71
CA GLY A 439 11.72 8.38 23.13
C GLY A 439 10.75 9.12 22.23
N HIS A 440 11.17 10.27 21.72
CA HIS A 440 10.37 10.97 20.72
C HIS A 440 10.49 10.28 19.35
N ILE A 441 9.51 10.53 18.50
CA ILE A 441 9.61 10.31 17.05
C ILE A 441 10.03 11.63 16.42
N LEU A 442 10.87 11.57 15.39
CA LEU A 442 11.50 12.74 14.76
C LEU A 442 11.40 12.64 13.24
N LEU A 443 11.16 13.78 12.59
CA LEU A 443 11.40 13.97 11.16
C LEU A 443 12.58 14.93 10.97
N GLN A 444 13.56 14.49 10.17
CA GLN A 444 14.84 15.17 10.05
C GLN A 444 14.81 16.27 9.00
N ASP A 445 15.39 17.42 9.35
CA ASP A 445 15.82 18.42 8.38
C ASP A 445 17.28 18.14 8.00
N HIS A 446 17.52 17.72 6.76
CA HIS A 446 18.89 17.58 6.22
C HIS A 446 19.16 18.58 5.08
N GLY A 447 18.36 19.64 5.00
CA GLY A 447 18.49 20.69 4.00
C GLY A 447 18.10 20.28 2.58
N ASN A 448 17.39 19.16 2.40
CA ASN A 448 16.78 18.77 1.13
C ASN A 448 15.25 18.83 1.23
N GLU A 449 14.60 18.97 0.08
CA GLU A 449 13.14 18.94 0.04
C GLU A 449 12.62 17.50 0.15
N VAL A 450 11.84 17.25 1.19
CA VAL A 450 11.15 15.97 1.46
C VAL A 450 9.74 16.26 1.95
N HIS A 451 8.79 15.48 1.46
CA HIS A 451 7.38 15.63 1.79
C HIS A 451 6.90 14.45 2.63
N PHE A 452 6.00 14.73 3.57
CA PHE A 452 5.41 13.77 4.48
C PHE A 452 3.89 13.93 4.52
N ARG A 453 3.17 12.81 4.66
CA ARG A 453 1.74 12.76 4.98
C ARG A 453 1.41 11.44 5.67
N ASN A 454 0.15 11.26 6.09
CA ASN A 454 -0.34 10.00 6.66
C ASN A 454 0.52 9.52 7.85
N ILE A 455 0.94 10.47 8.69
CA ILE A 455 1.79 10.18 9.85
C ILE A 455 0.89 9.68 10.98
N LYS A 456 0.91 8.37 11.21
CA LYS A 456 0.00 7.70 12.16
C LYS A 456 0.74 6.69 13.01
N ILE A 457 0.25 6.49 14.21
CA ILE A 457 0.84 5.60 15.21
C ILE A 457 -0.22 4.74 15.87
N LYS A 458 0.10 3.49 16.13
CA LYS A 458 -0.64 2.58 17.01
C LYS A 458 0.25 2.23 18.19
N PRO A 459 0.07 2.85 19.37
CA PRO A 459 0.72 2.40 20.60
C PRO A 459 0.37 0.94 20.92
N LEU A 460 1.31 0.17 21.47
CA LEU A 460 1.19 -1.28 21.72
C LEU A 460 1.29 -1.69 23.19
#